data_AF-A0A259L4W7-F1
#
_entry.id   AF-A0A259L4W7-F1
#
_cell.length_a   1.000
_cell.length_b   1.000
_cell.length_c   1.000
_cell.angle_alpha   90.00
_cell.angle_beta   90.00
_cell.angle_gamma   90.00
#
_symmetry.space_group_name_H-M   'P 1'
#
loop_
_entity.id
_entity.type
_entity.pdbx_description
1 polymer ?
#
loop_
_entity_poly.entity_id
_entity_poly.type
_entity_poly.pdbx_seq_one_letter_code
_entity_poly.pdbx_strand_id
1 'polypeptide(L)'
;MSLRDAIDNFYERLVLDAIKATRESSDTADYLTDVMCVALNRLPARYYRHTIDMMFYLADEELKEMKEKSLAAVKQAREFVSSHQRG
;
A
#
# COMPACT_ATOMS: atom_id res chain seq x y z
N MET A 1 15.37 17.20 6.75
CA MET A 1 14.42 16.86 5.68
C MET A 1 15.14 16.97 4.35
N SER A 2 15.28 15.85 3.67
CA SER A 2 15.75 15.79 2.29
C SER A 2 14.60 16.13 1.33
N LEU A 3 14.92 16.39 0.06
CA LEU A 3 13.92 16.55 -1.01
C LEU A 3 12.99 15.33 -1.12
N ARG A 4 13.48 14.13 -0.79
CA ARG A 4 12.72 12.87 -0.87
C ARG A 4 11.66 12.76 0.23
N ASP A 5 11.94 13.29 1.43
CA ASP A 5 11.03 13.21 2.58
C ASP A 5 9.78 14.10 2.43
N ALA A 6 9.74 14.91 1.37
CA ALA A 6 8.63 15.81 1.06
C ALA A 6 7.71 15.26 -0.03
N ILE A 7 7.96 14.04 -0.53
CA ILE A 7 7.20 13.45 -1.64
C ILE A 7 6.81 12.03 -1.23
N ASP A 8 5.50 11.80 -1.06
CA ASP A 8 4.96 10.51 -0.65
C ASP A 8 4.15 9.90 -1.80
N ASN A 9 4.13 8.57 -1.92
CA ASN A 9 3.16 7.88 -2.77
C ASN A 9 1.85 7.65 -2.00
N PHE A 10 0.73 8.07 -2.56
CA PHE A 10 -0.59 7.97 -1.93
C PHE A 10 -0.97 6.54 -1.57
N TYR A 11 -0.57 5.57 -2.40
CA TYR A 11 -0.85 4.17 -2.14
C TYR A 11 -0.13 3.61 -0.91
N GLU A 12 0.94 4.24 -0.41
CA GLU A 12 1.64 3.77 0.80
C GLU A 12 0.71 3.72 2.01
N ARG A 13 -0.13 4.74 2.19
CA ARG A 13 -1.11 4.78 3.29
C ARG A 13 -2.22 3.75 3.09
N LEU A 14 -2.74 3.65 1.86
CA LEU A 14 -3.82 2.70 1.57
C LEU A 14 -3.38 1.25 1.71
N VAL A 15 -2.15 0.94 1.28
CA VAL A 15 -1.54 -0.38 1.44
C VAL A 15 -1.27 -0.67 2.91
N LEU A 16 -0.75 0.29 3.68
CA LEU A 16 -0.54 0.12 5.12
C LEU A 16 -1.86 -0.18 5.85
N ASP A 17 -2.93 0.53 5.52
CA ASP A 17 -4.25 0.30 6.12
C ASP A 17 -4.81 -1.08 5.72
N ALA A 18 -4.65 -1.49 4.45
CA ALA A 18 -5.05 -2.82 3.99
C ALA A 18 -4.24 -3.94 4.66
N ILE A 19 -2.94 -3.74 4.88
CA ILE A 19 -2.10 -4.68 5.64
C ILE A 19 -2.60 -4.78 7.08
N LYS A 20 -2.85 -3.67 7.77
CA LYS A 20 -3.39 -3.69 9.15
C LYS A 20 -4.73 -4.42 9.21
N ALA A 21 -5.60 -4.21 8.21
CA ALA A 21 -6.92 -4.85 8.15
C ALA A 21 -6.85 -6.36 7.86
N THR A 22 -5.76 -6.85 7.28
CA THR A 22 -5.57 -8.27 6.91
C THR A 22 -4.49 -8.97 7.75
N ARG A 23 -3.96 -8.30 8.76
CA ARG A 23 -2.85 -8.77 9.58
C ARG A 23 -3.25 -9.96 10.44
N GLU A 24 -2.41 -10.97 10.45
CA GLU A 24 -2.52 -12.15 11.30
C GLU A 24 -1.44 -12.14 12.39
N SER A 25 -1.64 -12.91 13.46
CA SER A 25 -0.70 -12.99 14.59
C SER A 25 0.64 -13.62 14.21
N SER A 26 0.67 -14.43 13.16
CA SER A 26 1.88 -15.04 12.60
C SER A 26 2.69 -14.10 11.70
N ASP A 27 2.16 -12.94 11.33
CA ASP A 27 2.83 -12.02 10.40
C ASP A 27 4.02 -11.32 11.07
N THR A 28 5.23 -11.58 10.56
CA THR A 28 6.47 -10.91 10.99
C THR A 28 6.63 -9.56 10.32
N ALA A 29 7.48 -8.69 10.88
CA ALA A 29 7.77 -7.39 10.28
C ALA A 29 8.41 -7.53 8.89
N ASP A 30 9.32 -8.49 8.72
CA ASP A 30 9.98 -8.74 7.43
C ASP A 30 8.98 -9.21 6.37
N TYR A 31 8.11 -10.18 6.72
CA TYR A 31 7.04 -10.64 5.82
C TYR A 31 6.11 -9.50 5.39
N LEU A 32 5.67 -8.66 6.33
CA LEU A 32 4.80 -7.53 6.00
C LEU A 32 5.51 -6.46 5.16
N THR A 33 6.82 -6.29 5.34
CA THR A 33 7.63 -5.38 4.52
C THR A 33 7.74 -5.89 3.08
N ASP A 34 7.95 -7.20 2.88
CA ASP A 34 7.94 -7.84 1.56
C ASP A 34 6.56 -7.68 0.88
N VAL A 35 5.48 -7.96 1.62
CA VAL A 35 4.11 -7.82 1.13
C VAL A 35 3.82 -6.38 0.71
N MET A 36 4.22 -5.40 1.53
CA MET A 36 4.06 -3.98 1.21
C MET A 36 4.82 -3.60 -0.07
N CYS A 37 6.06 -4.06 -0.21
CA CYS A 37 6.89 -3.81 -1.39
C CYS A 37 6.26 -4.40 -2.66
N VAL A 38 5.82 -5.67 -2.61
CA VAL A 38 5.17 -6.33 -3.75
C VAL A 38 3.84 -5.67 -4.10
N ALA A 39 3.02 -5.29 -3.12
CA ALA A 39 1.74 -4.63 -3.35
C ALA A 39 1.94 -3.25 -4.00
N LEU A 40 2.87 -2.43 -3.51
CA LEU A 40 3.14 -1.10 -4.07
C LEU A 40 3.63 -1.16 -5.51
N ASN A 41 4.47 -2.14 -5.85
CA ASN A 41 4.96 -2.32 -7.22
C ASN A 41 3.87 -2.77 -8.22
N ARG A 42 2.72 -3.25 -7.73
CA ARG A 42 1.57 -3.64 -8.56
C ARG A 42 0.53 -2.53 -8.71
N LEU A 43 0.67 -1.43 -7.99
CA LEU A 43 -0.24 -0.29 -8.02
C LEU A 43 0.36 0.85 -8.87
N PRO A 44 -0.46 1.68 -9.52
CA PRO A 44 0.04 2.84 -10.23
C PRO A 44 0.70 3.81 -9.24
N ALA A 45 1.82 4.43 -9.64
CA ALA A 45 2.46 5.45 -8.81
C ALA A 45 1.61 6.72 -8.76
N ARG A 46 1.35 7.24 -7.55
CA ARG A 46 0.63 8.52 -7.37
C ARG A 46 1.28 9.35 -6.28
N TYR A 47 2.25 10.17 -6.67
CA TYR A 47 3.03 10.99 -5.74
C TYR A 47 2.37 12.33 -5.45
N TYR A 48 2.54 12.81 -4.22
CA TYR A 48 2.04 14.11 -3.76
C TYR A 48 3.01 14.72 -2.73
N ARG A 49 2.94 16.05 -2.58
CA ARG A 49 3.79 16.79 -1.64
C ARG A 49 3.08 17.06 -0.31
N HIS A 50 1.81 17.48 -0.36
CA HIS A 50 1.01 17.76 0.83
C HIS A 50 -0.26 16.93 0.81
N THR A 51 -0.58 16.26 1.92
CA THR A 51 -1.78 15.39 2.03
C THR A 51 -3.07 16.14 1.69
N ILE A 52 -3.09 17.44 2.00
CA ILE A 52 -4.18 18.37 1.73
C ILE A 52 -4.47 18.42 0.22
N ASP A 53 -3.45 18.44 -0.64
CA ASP A 53 -3.60 18.49 -2.10
C ASP A 53 -4.31 17.24 -2.65
N MET A 54 -4.20 16.08 -2.01
CA MET A 54 -4.88 14.88 -2.52
C MET A 54 -6.35 14.80 -2.08
N MET A 55 -6.68 15.19 -0.85
CA MET A 55 -8.06 15.12 -0.34
C MET A 55 -9.01 16.08 -1.08
N PHE A 56 -8.51 17.22 -1.58
CA PHE A 56 -9.33 18.16 -2.36
C PHE A 56 -9.62 17.70 -3.80
N TYR A 57 -8.78 16.83 -4.36
CA TYR A 57 -8.88 16.42 -5.77
C TYR A 57 -9.54 15.04 -5.96
N LEU A 58 -9.65 14.23 -4.90
CA LEU A 58 -10.26 12.90 -4.96
C LEU A 58 -11.75 12.98 -4.68
N ALA A 59 -12.56 12.50 -5.63
CA ALA A 59 -13.95 12.17 -5.34
C ALA A 59 -14.02 10.96 -4.38
N ASP A 60 -15.01 10.94 -3.49
CA ASP A 60 -15.20 9.84 -2.53
C ASP A 60 -15.26 8.45 -3.20
N GLU A 61 -15.82 8.40 -4.40
CA GLU A 61 -15.92 7.18 -5.21
C GLU A 61 -14.55 6.71 -5.73
N GLU A 62 -13.71 7.63 -6.22
CA GLU A 62 -12.34 7.31 -6.66
C GLU A 62 -11.50 6.82 -5.47
N LEU A 63 -11.63 7.46 -4.30
CA LEU A 63 -10.94 7.00 -3.09
C LEU A 63 -11.39 5.60 -2.67
N LYS A 64 -12.69 5.30 -2.77
CA LYS A 64 -13.23 3.98 -2.49
C LYS A 64 -12.64 2.92 -3.43
N GLU A 65 -12.63 3.18 -4.73
CA GLU A 65 -12.00 2.27 -5.70
C GLU A 65 -10.51 2.07 -5.41
N MET A 66 -9.79 3.13 -5.06
CA MET A 66 -8.36 3.03 -4.74
C MET A 66 -8.12 2.16 -3.50
N LYS A 67 -8.99 2.26 -2.48
CA LYS A 67 -8.95 1.39 -1.29
C LYS A 67 -9.20 -0.07 -1.66
N GLU A 68 -10.21 -0.34 -2.49
CA GLU A 68 -10.53 -1.69 -2.96
C GLU A 68 -9.37 -2.30 -3.78
N LYS A 69 -8.80 -1.53 -4.70
CA LYS A 69 -7.60 -1.92 -5.48
C LYS A 69 -6.41 -2.21 -4.58
N SER A 70 -6.18 -1.38 -3.55
CA SER A 70 -5.09 -1.58 -2.59
C SER A 70 -5.27 -2.85 -1.77
N LEU A 71 -6.50 -3.13 -1.30
CA LEU A 71 -6.81 -4.36 -0.60
C LEU A 71 -6.60 -5.60 -1.47
N ALA A 72 -7.03 -5.56 -2.73
CA ALA A 72 -6.81 -6.64 -3.68
C ALA A 72 -5.31 -6.88 -3.93
N ALA A 73 -4.54 -5.81 -4.11
CA ALA A 73 -3.08 -5.89 -4.29
C ALA A 73 -2.38 -6.51 -3.08
N VAL A 74 -2.78 -6.16 -1.85
CA VAL A 74 -2.24 -6.75 -0.61
C VAL A 74 -2.54 -8.24 -0.54
N LYS A 75 -3.78 -8.67 -0.83
CA LYS A 75 -4.13 -10.11 -0.83
C LYS A 75 -3.27 -10.91 -1.80
N GLN A 76 -3.13 -10.43 -3.04
CA GLN A 76 -2.30 -11.07 -4.05
C GLN A 76 -0.80 -11.03 -3.69
N ALA A 77 -0.35 -10.00 -2.98
CA ALA A 77 1.03 -9.89 -2.51
C ALA A 77 1.29 -10.90 -1.38
N ARG A 78 0.35 -11.08 -0.44
CA ARG A 78 0.44 -12.11 0.61
C ARG A 78 0.56 -13.51 0.01
N GLU A 79 -0.28 -13.85 -0.97
CA GLU A 79 -0.21 -15.13 -1.70
C GLU A 79 1.14 -15.33 -2.41
N PHE A 80 1.66 -14.27 -3.04
CA PHE A 80 2.94 -14.29 -3.73
C PHE A 80 4.11 -14.48 -2.75
N VAL A 81 4.19 -13.69 -1.68
CA VAL A 81 5.29 -13.76 -0.71
C VAL A 81 5.27 -15.11 0.03
N SER A 82 4.09 -15.59 0.44
CA SER A 82 3.94 -16.88 1.12
C SER A 82 4.34 -18.08 0.24
N SER A 83 4.20 -17.97 -1.08
CA SER A 83 4.65 -19.02 -2.02
C SER A 83 6.14 -18.95 -2.34
N HIS A 84 6.77 -17.77 -2.25
CA HIS A 84 8.18 -17.56 -2.59
C HIS A 84 9.14 -17.59 -1.38
N GLN A 85 8.65 -17.40 -0.15
CA GLN A 85 9.46 -17.57 1.08
C GLN A 85 9.74 -19.05 1.45
N ARG A 86 9.23 -20.02 0.68
CA ARG A 86 9.51 -21.45 0.87
C ARG A 86 10.74 -21.96 0.07
N GLY A 87 11.58 -21.06 -0.44
CA GLY A 87 12.84 -21.37 -1.12
C GLY A 87 14.04 -21.25 -0.20
#